data_AF-A0A3N5PX47-F1
#
_entry.id   AF-A0A3N5PX47-F1
#
_cell.length_a   1.000
_cell.length_b   1.000
_cell.length_c   1.000
_cell.angle_alpha   90.00
_cell.angle_beta   90.00
_cell.angle_gamma   90.00
#
_symmetry.space_group_name_H-M   'P 1'
#
loop_
_entity.id
_entity.type
_entity.pdbx_description
1 polymer ?
#
loop_
_entity_poly.entity_id
_entity_poly.type
_entity_poly.pdbx_seq_one_letter_code
_entity_poly.pdbx_strand_id
1 'polypeptide(L)'
;MYKTIKTMLIGAICLACAVIAGCQKPVFFPAASMPQAAQAVGSQQAFDVNGDGKADYYLFVDASGRVNRVGYDRTTNKSTTTIPIEMVDLDAIAFSQSRHLVIILDGFGYDVVKKFYDDGHLRVCYPPSRVIAPFPTLTDLCIEDALGYVRCSGFEALYYDAAKNALVGGNDAYMRGDNEPYNRLLQYRANTIWDAIGYLYPWQVYGKEINDSMRVFNENKTREMLAYYVSSAGVSTAEGAAGQVRCLEKVEQLVNQAVWQTQGKVKVTILSDHGHSYTPGKRIELEKFLADKGWRLADKLDKPKDVVYVRFGLVTYASFATRQPDTLAADLAKADGVELASYAQCDAVAVLSKDGQATIRRKGERYKYEPSA
;
A
#
# COMPACT_ATOMS: atom_id res chain seq x y z
N MET A 1 -29.16 -15.31 45.61
CA MET A 1 -28.09 -15.76 44.69
C MET A 1 -28.17 -15.09 43.31
N TYR A 2 -29.32 -15.10 42.61
CA TYR A 2 -29.43 -14.56 41.24
C TYR A 2 -29.21 -13.04 41.12
N LYS A 3 -29.64 -12.24 42.11
CA LYS A 3 -29.41 -10.78 42.13
C LYS A 3 -27.92 -10.41 42.29
N THR A 4 -27.19 -11.15 43.14
CA THR A 4 -25.77 -10.88 43.45
C THR A 4 -24.85 -11.14 42.25
N ILE A 5 -25.16 -12.19 41.47
CA ILE A 5 -24.42 -12.53 40.25
C ILE A 5 -24.62 -11.47 39.15
N LYS A 6 -25.85 -10.92 39.02
CA LYS A 6 -26.16 -9.89 38.03
C LYS A 6 -25.42 -8.57 38.31
N THR A 7 -25.32 -8.18 39.58
CA THR A 7 -24.58 -6.96 39.99
C THR A 7 -23.08 -7.11 39.80
N MET A 8 -22.51 -8.28 40.07
CA MET A 8 -21.09 -8.57 39.81
C MET A 8 -20.75 -8.57 38.31
N LEU A 9 -21.64 -9.12 37.46
CA LEU A 9 -21.42 -9.14 36.02
C LEU A 9 -21.48 -7.73 35.40
N ILE A 10 -22.43 -6.89 35.85
CA ILE A 10 -22.52 -5.48 35.42
C ILE A 10 -21.29 -4.69 35.90
N GLY A 11 -20.85 -4.90 37.14
CA GLY A 11 -19.64 -4.27 37.68
C GLY A 11 -18.37 -4.65 36.90
N ALA A 12 -18.22 -5.92 36.52
CA ALA A 12 -17.09 -6.40 35.72
C ALA A 12 -17.10 -5.85 34.29
N ILE A 13 -18.28 -5.74 33.66
CA ILE A 13 -18.43 -5.13 32.33
C ILE A 13 -18.12 -3.62 32.38
N CYS A 14 -18.61 -2.90 33.39
CA CYS A 14 -18.30 -1.48 33.57
C CYS A 14 -16.81 -1.24 33.84
N LEU A 15 -16.15 -2.11 34.62
CA LEU A 15 -14.72 -2.01 34.89
C LEU A 15 -13.89 -2.33 33.64
N ALA A 16 -14.28 -3.34 32.84
CA ALA A 16 -13.65 -3.63 31.56
C ALA A 16 -13.83 -2.47 30.56
N CYS A 17 -15.02 -1.86 30.49
CA CYS A 17 -15.26 -0.67 29.68
C CYS A 17 -14.44 0.54 30.15
N ALA A 18 -14.27 0.72 31.46
CA ALA A 18 -13.46 1.80 32.03
C ALA A 18 -11.95 1.63 31.78
N VAL A 19 -11.44 0.39 31.76
CA VAL A 19 -10.04 0.08 31.40
C VAL A 19 -9.80 0.25 29.90
N ILE A 20 -10.79 -0.03 29.05
CA ILE A 20 -10.71 0.19 27.59
C ILE A 20 -10.82 1.69 27.24
N ALA A 21 -11.57 2.48 28.02
CA ALA A 21 -11.76 3.92 27.79
C ALA A 21 -10.51 4.78 28.09
N GLY A 22 -9.48 4.22 28.75
CA GLY A 22 -8.27 4.96 29.16
C GLY A 22 -7.05 4.83 28.25
N CYS A 23 -7.06 3.93 27.25
CA CYS A 23 -5.94 3.78 26.33
C CYS A 23 -6.18 4.62 25.07
N GLN A 24 -5.67 5.86 25.07
CA GLN A 24 -5.61 6.67 23.85
C GLN A 24 -4.89 5.86 22.76
N LYS A 25 -5.54 5.74 21.61
CA LYS A 25 -4.95 5.06 20.45
C LYS A 25 -3.68 5.82 20.01
N PRO A 26 -2.61 5.11 19.58
CA PRO A 26 -1.37 5.75 19.14
C PRO A 26 -1.57 6.87 18.12
N VAL A 27 -2.48 6.71 17.16
CA VAL A 27 -2.94 7.80 16.29
C VAL A 27 -4.21 8.42 16.89
N PHE A 28 -4.10 9.70 17.22
CA PHE A 28 -5.14 10.49 17.88
C PHE A 28 -5.28 11.91 17.33
N PHE A 29 -4.44 12.31 16.38
CA PHE A 29 -4.48 13.64 15.79
C PHE A 29 -5.89 13.98 15.26
N PRO A 30 -6.43 15.19 15.51
CA PRO A 30 -7.80 15.53 15.14
C PRO A 30 -8.07 15.35 13.65
N ALA A 31 -9.22 14.78 13.31
CA ALA A 31 -9.61 14.56 11.91
C ALA A 31 -10.06 15.84 11.20
N ALA A 32 -10.59 16.81 11.96
CA ALA A 32 -11.17 18.02 11.42
C ALA A 32 -10.36 19.25 11.85
N SER A 33 -10.19 20.17 10.91
CA SER A 33 -9.67 21.51 11.18
C SER A 33 -10.73 22.37 11.87
N MET A 34 -10.28 23.40 12.61
CA MET A 34 -11.08 24.45 13.23
C MET A 34 -11.06 25.71 12.33
N PRO A 35 -12.07 25.94 11.47
CA PRO A 35 -11.98 26.96 10.43
C PRO A 35 -11.86 28.39 10.99
N GLN A 36 -12.54 28.68 12.09
CA GLN A 36 -12.50 30.01 12.72
C GLN A 36 -11.11 30.31 13.28
N ALA A 37 -10.47 29.33 13.94
CA ALA A 37 -9.11 29.47 14.44
C ALA A 37 -8.10 29.59 13.29
N ALA A 38 -8.30 28.83 12.22
CA ALA A 38 -7.43 28.89 11.05
C ALA A 38 -7.47 30.27 10.39
N GLN A 39 -8.67 30.82 10.19
CA GLN A 39 -8.91 32.15 9.63
C GLN A 39 -8.29 33.26 10.49
N ALA A 40 -8.39 33.16 11.82
CA ALA A 40 -7.88 34.18 12.74
C ALA A 40 -6.38 34.44 12.62
N VAL A 41 -5.60 33.42 12.20
CA VAL A 41 -4.13 33.52 12.06
C VAL A 41 -3.66 33.41 10.61
N GLY A 42 -4.58 33.37 9.63
CA GLY A 42 -4.24 33.24 8.21
C GLY A 42 -3.60 31.89 7.85
N SER A 43 -3.90 30.83 8.59
CA SER A 43 -3.49 29.46 8.28
C SER A 43 -4.54 28.76 7.41
N GLN A 44 -4.14 27.70 6.71
CA GLN A 44 -5.07 26.87 5.92
C GLN A 44 -5.89 25.94 6.82
N GLN A 45 -5.25 25.38 7.85
CA GLN A 45 -5.89 24.50 8.82
C GLN A 45 -5.35 24.79 10.22
N ALA A 46 -6.20 24.54 11.22
CA ALA A 46 -5.88 24.69 12.64
C ALA A 46 -6.47 23.53 13.42
N PHE A 47 -5.74 23.01 14.40
CA PHE A 47 -6.10 21.80 15.13
C PHE A 47 -5.90 22.00 16.64
N ASP A 48 -6.83 21.46 17.41
CA ASP A 48 -6.73 21.29 18.86
C ASP A 48 -6.16 19.90 19.15
N VAL A 49 -4.84 19.78 19.24
CA VAL A 49 -4.18 18.48 19.35
C VAL A 49 -4.19 17.95 20.78
N ASN A 50 -4.36 18.83 21.78
CA ASN A 50 -4.39 18.46 23.19
C ASN A 50 -5.82 18.19 23.74
N GLY A 51 -6.87 18.62 23.03
CA GLY A 51 -8.27 18.39 23.36
C GLY A 51 -8.89 19.37 24.35
N ASP A 52 -8.31 20.56 24.54
CA ASP A 52 -8.81 21.59 25.48
C ASP A 52 -9.86 22.53 24.86
N GLY A 53 -10.23 22.31 23.60
CA GLY A 53 -11.19 23.08 22.83
C GLY A 53 -10.58 24.27 22.08
N LYS A 54 -9.25 24.44 22.06
CA LYS A 54 -8.57 25.55 21.38
C LYS A 54 -7.50 25.01 20.43
N ALA A 55 -7.35 25.67 19.28
CA ALA A 55 -6.30 25.30 18.34
C ALA A 55 -4.91 25.62 18.92
N ASP A 56 -4.03 24.63 18.91
CA ASP A 56 -2.64 24.74 19.36
C ASP A 56 -1.61 24.38 18.26
N TYR A 57 -2.11 23.93 17.09
CA TYR A 57 -1.30 23.58 15.93
C TYR A 57 -1.92 24.07 14.63
N TYR A 58 -1.08 24.60 13.74
CA TYR A 58 -1.52 25.34 12.55
C TYR A 58 -0.71 24.94 11.32
N LEU A 59 -1.37 24.79 10.17
CA LEU A 59 -0.74 24.47 8.89
C LEU A 59 -0.85 25.65 7.93
N PHE A 60 0.29 26.12 7.43
CA PHE A 60 0.38 27.27 6.52
C PHE A 60 0.85 26.81 5.15
N VAL A 61 0.13 27.26 4.13
CA VAL A 61 0.42 26.91 2.74
C VAL A 61 1.23 28.00 2.03
N ASP A 62 2.02 27.58 1.04
CA ASP A 62 2.65 28.46 0.07
C ASP A 62 1.70 28.78 -1.10
N ALA A 63 2.18 29.51 -2.10
CA ALA A 63 1.41 29.89 -3.28
C ALA A 63 0.92 28.70 -4.13
N SER A 64 1.51 27.51 -3.97
CA SER A 64 1.07 26.29 -4.64
C SER A 64 -0.04 25.54 -3.86
N GLY A 65 -0.39 26.01 -2.66
CA GLY A 65 -1.31 25.34 -1.76
C GLY A 65 -0.69 24.18 -0.98
N ARG A 66 0.64 23.99 -1.05
CA ARG A 66 1.36 23.00 -0.24
C ARG A 66 1.68 23.60 1.13
N VAL A 67 1.51 22.81 2.19
CA VAL A 67 1.95 23.15 3.54
C VAL A 67 3.46 23.20 3.56
N ASN A 68 4.01 24.40 3.72
CA ASN A 68 5.46 24.63 3.80
C ASN A 68 5.90 25.07 5.20
N ARG A 69 4.95 25.50 6.04
CA ARG A 69 5.21 25.94 7.40
C ARG A 69 4.17 25.39 8.35
N VAL A 70 4.60 25.12 9.57
CA VAL A 70 3.71 24.72 10.68
C VAL A 70 3.91 25.67 11.86
N GLY A 71 2.83 25.95 12.59
CA GLY A 71 2.83 26.83 13.74
C GLY A 71 2.41 26.11 15.00
N TYR A 72 3.04 26.44 16.13
CA TYR A 72 2.69 25.94 17.46
C TYR A 72 2.31 27.10 18.38
N ASP A 73 1.15 26.99 19.03
CA ASP A 73 0.81 27.83 20.18
C ASP A 73 1.17 27.10 21.46
N ARG A 74 2.22 27.57 22.15
CA ARG A 74 2.67 27.02 23.43
C ARG A 74 2.18 27.83 24.63
N THR A 75 1.40 28.88 24.41
CA THR A 75 0.88 29.65 25.53
C THR A 75 -0.34 28.97 26.14
N THR A 76 -0.13 28.39 27.31
CA THR A 76 -1.18 27.73 28.10
C THR A 76 -2.29 28.67 28.58
N ASN A 77 -2.32 29.97 28.21
CA ASN A 77 -3.26 30.88 28.87
C ASN A 77 -3.61 32.25 28.23
N LYS A 78 -3.42 32.53 26.93
CA LYS A 78 -3.85 33.85 26.41
C LYS A 78 -4.48 33.78 25.03
N SER A 79 -5.79 34.08 25.00
CA SER A 79 -6.57 34.68 23.90
C SER A 79 -6.27 34.18 22.48
N THR A 80 -7.28 33.59 21.84
CA THR A 80 -7.33 33.04 20.46
C THR A 80 -7.15 34.06 19.33
N THR A 81 -6.46 35.18 19.59
CA THR A 81 -6.21 36.29 18.66
C THR A 81 -4.72 36.55 18.43
N THR A 82 -3.84 35.67 18.92
CA THR A 82 -2.38 35.84 18.79
C THR A 82 -1.82 34.88 17.74
N ILE A 83 -0.87 35.37 16.95
CA ILE A 83 -0.09 34.62 15.94
C ILE A 83 0.62 33.43 16.63
N PRO A 84 0.74 32.24 15.97
CA PRO A 84 1.51 31.14 16.52
C PRO A 84 2.92 31.60 16.92
N ILE A 85 3.35 31.21 18.12
CA ILE A 85 4.55 31.76 18.75
C ILE A 85 5.81 31.15 18.14
N GLU A 86 5.70 29.91 17.67
CA GLU A 86 6.79 29.20 17.01
C GLU A 86 6.33 28.75 15.63
N MET A 87 6.99 29.29 14.61
CA MET A 87 6.80 28.93 13.21
C MET A 87 8.00 28.11 12.73
N VAL A 88 7.72 26.97 12.13
CA VAL A 88 8.72 26.07 11.56
C VAL A 88 8.55 26.02 10.06
N ASP A 89 9.61 26.37 9.32
CA ASP A 89 9.70 26.15 7.88
C ASP A 89 10.15 24.71 7.61
N LEU A 90 9.25 23.92 7.04
CA LEU A 90 9.48 22.50 6.79
C LEU A 90 10.58 22.27 5.75
N ASP A 91 10.77 23.19 4.80
CA ASP A 91 11.76 23.06 3.73
C ASP A 91 13.15 23.50 4.20
N ALA A 92 13.24 24.41 5.16
CA ALA A 92 14.50 24.85 5.75
C ALA A 92 15.17 23.76 6.60
N ILE A 93 14.43 22.76 7.07
CA ILE A 93 14.99 21.65 7.86
C ILE A 93 15.71 20.66 6.93
N ALA A 94 17.02 20.54 7.11
CA ALA A 94 17.85 19.59 6.39
C ALA A 94 17.42 18.13 6.65
N PHE A 95 17.53 17.29 5.63
CA PHE A 95 17.21 15.86 5.75
C PHE A 95 18.06 15.15 6.82
N SER A 96 19.31 15.59 7.03
CA SER A 96 20.19 15.07 8.09
C SER A 96 19.68 15.32 9.52
N GLN A 97 18.79 16.30 9.69
CA GLN A 97 18.17 16.66 10.98
C GLN A 97 16.75 16.11 11.12
N SER A 98 16.26 15.39 10.11
CA SER A 98 14.90 14.86 10.06
C SER A 98 14.91 13.35 10.13
N ARG A 99 13.82 12.79 10.68
CA ARG A 99 13.45 11.40 10.43
C ARG A 99 12.82 11.27 9.05
N HIS A 100 12.77 10.07 8.50
CA HIS A 100 12.07 9.78 7.24
C HIS A 100 11.05 8.69 7.49
N LEU A 101 9.77 9.05 7.36
CA LEU A 101 8.66 8.13 7.40
C LEU A 101 8.25 7.78 5.97
N VAL A 102 8.40 6.51 5.61
CA VAL A 102 8.00 5.95 4.33
C VAL A 102 6.80 5.05 4.56
N ILE A 103 5.68 5.38 3.91
CA ILE A 103 4.43 4.63 4.00
C ILE A 103 4.15 4.00 2.64
N ILE A 104 4.12 2.68 2.60
CA ILE A 104 3.76 1.88 1.43
C ILE A 104 2.30 1.43 1.61
N LEU A 105 1.43 1.85 0.70
CA LEU A 105 0.03 1.44 0.64
C LEU A 105 -0.15 0.37 -0.44
N ASP A 106 -0.76 -0.75 -0.08
CA ASP A 106 -1.04 -1.86 -1.00
C ASP A 106 -2.19 -1.48 -1.96
N GLY A 107 -1.88 -1.44 -3.25
CA GLY A 107 -2.86 -1.29 -4.33
C GLY A 107 -3.59 0.05 -4.38
N PHE A 108 -2.89 1.18 -4.52
CA PHE A 108 -3.48 2.51 -4.66
C PHE A 108 -3.28 3.08 -6.07
N GLY A 109 -4.40 3.42 -6.72
CA GLY A 109 -4.38 4.06 -8.04
C GLY A 109 -3.98 5.53 -7.97
N TYR A 110 -3.16 5.98 -8.93
CA TYR A 110 -2.72 7.37 -9.02
C TYR A 110 -3.88 8.36 -9.03
N ASP A 111 -4.94 8.09 -9.78
CA ASP A 111 -6.03 9.06 -9.98
C ASP A 111 -6.81 9.34 -8.68
N VAL A 112 -6.97 8.34 -7.80
CA VAL A 112 -7.61 8.53 -6.48
C VAL A 112 -6.72 9.37 -5.56
N VAL A 113 -5.42 9.06 -5.51
CA VAL A 113 -4.46 9.84 -4.69
C VAL A 113 -4.35 11.27 -5.20
N LYS A 114 -4.28 11.46 -6.53
CA LYS A 114 -4.27 12.78 -7.16
C LYS A 114 -5.53 13.56 -6.82
N LYS A 115 -6.72 12.95 -6.96
CA LYS A 115 -7.97 13.62 -6.62
C LYS A 115 -7.99 14.03 -5.14
N PHE A 116 -7.61 13.13 -4.23
CA PHE A 116 -7.55 13.43 -2.80
C PHE A 116 -6.61 14.62 -2.51
N TYR A 117 -5.44 14.65 -3.16
CA TYR A 117 -4.52 15.78 -3.07
C TYR A 117 -5.14 17.08 -3.60
N ASP A 118 -5.70 17.04 -4.81
CA ASP A 118 -6.33 18.19 -5.47
C ASP A 118 -7.46 18.79 -4.63
N ASP A 119 -8.22 17.94 -3.91
CA ASP A 119 -9.29 18.33 -2.98
C ASP A 119 -8.77 19.01 -1.69
N GLY A 120 -7.45 19.12 -1.50
CA GLY A 120 -6.83 19.88 -0.41
C GLY A 120 -6.17 19.02 0.67
N HIS A 121 -6.09 17.71 0.48
CA HIS A 121 -5.50 16.79 1.46
C HIS A 121 -4.03 16.47 1.17
N LEU A 122 -3.35 15.87 2.15
CA LEU A 122 -1.94 15.48 2.12
C LEU A 122 -1.00 16.61 1.69
N ARG A 123 -1.37 17.86 1.99
CA ARG A 123 -0.64 19.05 1.55
C ARG A 123 0.72 19.23 2.22
N VAL A 124 1.04 18.46 3.25
CA VAL A 124 2.41 18.33 3.77
C VAL A 124 3.36 17.72 2.73
N CYS A 125 2.84 16.86 1.84
CA CYS A 125 3.59 16.26 0.76
C CYS A 125 3.60 17.16 -0.49
N TYR A 126 4.62 16.97 -1.32
CA TYR A 126 4.58 17.47 -2.70
C TYR A 126 3.48 16.77 -3.50
N PRO A 127 3.01 17.37 -4.62
CA PRO A 127 2.01 16.73 -5.47
C PRO A 127 2.41 15.32 -5.90
N PRO A 128 1.45 14.37 -5.97
CA PRO A 128 1.75 12.99 -6.31
C PRO A 128 2.26 12.89 -7.76
N SER A 129 3.28 12.06 -7.95
CA SER A 129 3.85 11.74 -9.26
C SER A 129 3.35 10.38 -9.74
N ARG A 130 3.23 10.20 -11.07
CA ARG A 130 2.92 8.90 -11.67
C ARG A 130 4.18 8.04 -11.68
N VAL A 131 4.05 6.80 -11.20
CA VAL A 131 5.09 5.78 -11.25
C VAL A 131 4.55 4.60 -12.06
N ILE A 132 5.40 4.01 -12.90
CA ILE A 132 5.05 2.82 -13.67
C ILE A 132 5.58 1.62 -12.87
N ALA A 133 4.67 0.81 -12.34
CA ALA A 133 5.00 -0.44 -11.67
C ALA A 133 5.55 -1.48 -12.68
N PRO A 134 6.41 -2.42 -12.25
CA PRO A 134 6.88 -3.50 -13.11
C PRO A 134 5.75 -4.42 -13.56
N PHE A 135 6.02 -5.20 -14.61
CA PHE A 135 5.10 -6.23 -15.11
C PHE A 135 5.59 -7.64 -14.75
N PRO A 136 4.72 -8.54 -14.26
CA PRO A 136 3.34 -8.29 -13.84
C PRO A 136 3.28 -7.43 -12.57
N THR A 137 2.19 -6.66 -12.39
CA THR A 137 2.00 -5.74 -11.26
C THR A 137 1.56 -6.49 -9.99
N LEU A 138 2.47 -7.28 -9.44
CA LEU A 138 2.27 -8.07 -8.22
C LEU A 138 3.09 -7.45 -7.08
N THR A 139 2.51 -7.39 -5.89
CA THR A 139 3.08 -6.76 -4.68
C THR A 139 4.57 -7.05 -4.48
N ASP A 140 4.95 -8.33 -4.40
CA ASP A 140 6.34 -8.74 -4.12
C ASP A 140 7.33 -8.12 -5.12
N LEU A 141 7.01 -8.21 -6.41
CA LEU A 141 7.85 -7.70 -7.49
C LEU A 141 7.92 -6.18 -7.48
N CYS A 142 6.77 -5.54 -7.28
CA CYS A 142 6.68 -4.08 -7.26
C CYS A 142 7.43 -3.46 -6.09
N ILE A 143 7.31 -4.03 -4.89
CA ILE A 143 8.01 -3.53 -3.70
C ILE A 143 9.51 -3.77 -3.83
N GLU A 144 9.95 -4.94 -4.30
CA GLU A 144 11.37 -5.20 -4.52
C GLU A 144 11.99 -4.28 -5.58
N ASP A 145 11.28 -4.03 -6.69
CA ASP A 145 11.73 -3.08 -7.72
C ASP A 145 11.84 -1.66 -7.15
N ALA A 146 10.85 -1.22 -6.37
CA ALA A 146 10.84 0.10 -5.75
C ALA A 146 11.95 0.29 -4.69
N LEU A 147 12.25 -0.75 -3.91
CA LEU A 147 13.27 -0.70 -2.85
C LEU A 147 14.67 -1.08 -3.33
N GLY A 148 14.79 -1.73 -4.49
CA GLY A 148 16.05 -2.12 -5.10
C GLY A 148 16.89 -3.08 -4.25
N TYR A 149 16.24 -3.94 -3.45
CA TYR A 149 16.95 -4.77 -2.47
C TYR A 149 17.47 -6.07 -3.08
N VAL A 150 16.60 -7.04 -3.35
CA VAL A 150 16.99 -8.31 -3.98
C VAL A 150 15.86 -8.82 -4.88
N ARG A 151 16.18 -9.73 -5.80
CA ARG A 151 15.14 -10.35 -6.63
C ARG A 151 14.31 -11.33 -5.81
N CYS A 152 12.99 -11.36 -6.04
CA CYS A 152 12.12 -12.43 -5.60
C CYS A 152 12.54 -13.78 -6.20
N SER A 153 12.18 -14.88 -5.52
CA SER A 153 12.44 -16.23 -6.03
C SER A 153 11.50 -16.60 -7.18
N GLY A 154 10.27 -16.09 -7.12
CA GLY A 154 9.28 -16.19 -8.17
C GLY A 154 8.39 -14.96 -8.21
N PHE A 155 7.48 -14.92 -9.17
CA PHE A 155 6.51 -13.81 -9.29
C PHE A 155 5.49 -13.79 -8.14
N GLU A 156 5.26 -14.93 -7.49
CA GLU A 156 4.40 -15.07 -6.32
C GLU A 156 4.99 -16.12 -5.37
N ALA A 157 4.40 -16.25 -4.19
CA ALA A 157 4.78 -17.26 -3.21
C ALA A 157 4.70 -18.71 -3.73
N LEU A 158 3.85 -19.01 -4.72
CA LEU A 158 3.88 -20.27 -5.49
C LEU A 158 4.44 -20.01 -6.87
N TYR A 159 5.42 -20.80 -7.31
CA TYR A 159 5.97 -20.70 -8.66
C TYR A 159 6.46 -22.06 -9.15
N TYR A 160 6.68 -22.17 -10.46
CA TYR A 160 7.29 -23.38 -11.05
C TYR A 160 8.82 -23.26 -11.06
N ASP A 161 9.49 -24.22 -10.43
CA ASP A 161 10.94 -24.35 -10.42
C ASP A 161 11.37 -25.34 -11.50
N ALA A 162 12.00 -24.82 -12.56
CA ALA A 162 12.45 -25.62 -13.71
C ALA A 162 13.56 -26.63 -13.35
N ALA A 163 14.40 -26.32 -12.36
CA ALA A 163 15.45 -27.23 -11.92
C ALA A 163 14.88 -28.43 -11.16
N LYS A 164 13.79 -28.22 -10.41
CA LYS A 164 13.07 -29.30 -9.71
C LYS A 164 11.97 -29.95 -10.55
N ASN A 165 11.62 -29.35 -11.69
CA ASN A 165 10.48 -29.73 -12.53
C ASN A 165 9.20 -29.89 -11.69
N ALA A 166 8.87 -28.89 -10.87
CA ALA A 166 7.73 -28.93 -9.95
C ALA A 166 7.29 -27.52 -9.52
N LEU A 167 6.04 -27.41 -9.06
CA LEU A 167 5.60 -26.26 -8.28
C LEU A 167 6.27 -26.26 -6.89
N VAL A 168 6.70 -25.10 -6.44
CA VAL A 168 7.34 -24.89 -5.13
C VAL A 168 6.76 -23.66 -4.43
N GLY A 169 6.78 -23.68 -3.10
CA GLY A 169 6.23 -22.61 -2.27
C GLY A 169 4.73 -22.79 -1.97
N GLY A 170 3.94 -21.74 -2.15
CA GLY A 170 2.50 -21.71 -1.85
C GLY A 170 2.19 -21.12 -0.47
N ASN A 171 1.04 -21.50 0.10
CA ASN A 171 0.52 -20.91 1.35
C ASN A 171 1.54 -20.90 2.50
N ASP A 172 2.29 -22.00 2.65
CA ASP A 172 3.27 -22.14 3.72
C ASP A 172 4.47 -21.19 3.53
N ALA A 173 4.94 -21.02 2.30
CA ALA A 173 5.97 -20.04 1.95
C ALA A 173 5.46 -18.60 2.08
N TYR A 174 4.19 -18.35 1.70
CA TYR A 174 3.51 -17.07 1.88
C TYR A 174 3.43 -16.70 3.37
N MET A 175 2.97 -17.62 4.22
CA MET A 175 2.86 -17.37 5.66
C MET A 175 4.21 -17.10 6.34
N ARG A 176 5.31 -17.61 5.78
CA ARG A 176 6.67 -17.30 6.24
C ARG A 176 7.28 -16.05 5.60
N GLY A 177 6.67 -15.50 4.55
CA GLY A 177 7.24 -14.40 3.76
C GLY A 177 8.50 -14.82 2.99
N ASP A 178 8.62 -16.09 2.60
CA ASP A 178 9.84 -16.63 1.95
C ASP A 178 10.11 -15.94 0.59
N ASN A 179 9.08 -15.41 -0.07
CA ASN A 179 9.17 -14.66 -1.33
C ASN A 179 9.10 -13.12 -1.14
N GLU A 180 9.07 -12.65 0.11
CA GLU A 180 8.98 -11.23 0.48
C GLU A 180 10.28 -10.71 1.14
N PRO A 181 11.43 -10.70 0.44
CA PRO A 181 12.71 -10.36 1.06
C PRO A 181 12.77 -8.94 1.62
N TYR A 182 11.96 -8.02 1.08
CA TYR A 182 11.78 -6.63 1.48
C TYR A 182 11.28 -6.50 2.92
N ASN A 183 10.65 -7.54 3.48
CA ASN A 183 10.24 -7.54 4.89
C ASN A 183 11.40 -7.30 5.85
N ARG A 184 12.65 -7.58 5.42
CA ARG A 184 13.86 -7.29 6.20
C ARG A 184 14.22 -5.80 6.26
N LEU A 185 13.67 -4.99 5.35
CA LEU A 185 13.85 -3.54 5.32
C LEU A 185 12.76 -2.79 6.09
N LEU A 186 11.60 -3.41 6.27
CA LEU A 186 10.46 -2.79 6.93
C LEU A 186 10.64 -2.74 8.44
N GLN A 187 10.45 -1.56 9.02
CA GLN A 187 10.32 -1.42 10.48
C GLN A 187 8.90 -1.76 10.92
N TYR A 188 7.92 -1.65 10.02
CA TYR A 188 6.56 -2.08 10.27
C TYR A 188 5.93 -2.83 9.08
N ARG A 189 5.38 -4.01 9.40
CA ARG A 189 4.39 -4.77 8.62
C ARG A 189 3.57 -5.54 9.64
N ALA A 190 2.26 -5.69 9.43
CA ALA A 190 1.51 -6.65 10.23
C ALA A 190 2.09 -8.07 10.04
N ASN A 191 2.04 -8.91 11.07
CA ASN A 191 2.40 -10.33 10.91
C ASN A 191 1.46 -10.99 9.89
N THR A 192 1.95 -11.90 9.04
CA THR A 192 1.23 -12.57 7.94
C THR A 192 -0.10 -13.22 8.33
N ILE A 193 -0.26 -13.63 9.60
CA ILE A 193 -1.57 -14.10 10.13
C ILE A 193 -2.67 -13.03 9.98
N TRP A 194 -2.30 -11.75 10.09
CA TRP A 194 -3.21 -10.63 9.90
C TRP A 194 -3.60 -10.41 8.45
N ASP A 195 -2.88 -10.94 7.48
CA ASP A 195 -3.23 -10.79 6.06
C ASP A 195 -4.56 -11.50 5.79
N ALA A 196 -4.68 -12.77 6.22
CA ALA A 196 -5.92 -13.54 6.10
C ALA A 196 -7.10 -12.90 6.84
N ILE A 197 -6.85 -12.36 8.04
CA ILE A 197 -7.87 -11.62 8.80
C ILE A 197 -8.21 -10.29 8.10
N GLY A 198 -7.23 -9.65 7.47
CA GLY A 198 -7.36 -8.42 6.71
C GLY A 198 -8.30 -8.57 5.52
N TYR A 199 -8.43 -9.76 4.93
CA TYR A 199 -9.45 -9.99 3.91
C TYR A 199 -10.88 -10.14 4.48
N LEU A 200 -11.03 -10.57 5.73
CA LEU A 200 -12.35 -10.71 6.37
C LEU A 200 -12.81 -9.42 7.08
N TYR A 201 -11.87 -8.69 7.69
CA TYR A 201 -12.11 -7.49 8.48
C TYR A 201 -11.10 -6.37 8.12
N PRO A 202 -11.06 -5.95 6.85
CA PRO A 202 -10.00 -5.07 6.33
C PRO A 202 -9.88 -3.76 7.07
N TRP A 203 -10.99 -3.10 7.39
CA TRP A 203 -10.96 -1.82 8.07
C TRP A 203 -10.40 -1.89 9.50
N GLN A 204 -10.73 -2.94 10.23
CA GLN A 204 -10.28 -3.14 11.60
C GLN A 204 -8.77 -3.42 11.63
N VAL A 205 -8.29 -4.26 10.71
CA VAL A 205 -6.85 -4.52 10.56
C VAL A 205 -6.12 -3.25 10.11
N TYR A 206 -6.68 -2.48 9.17
CA TYR A 206 -6.10 -1.22 8.74
C TYR A 206 -5.97 -0.20 9.88
N GLY A 207 -7.02 -0.07 10.69
CA GLY A 207 -6.98 0.75 11.90
C GLY A 207 -5.89 0.30 12.88
N LYS A 208 -5.65 -1.01 13.00
CA LYS A 208 -4.55 -1.56 13.80
C LYS A 208 -3.19 -1.22 13.17
N GLU A 209 -3.04 -1.36 11.85
CA GLU A 209 -1.80 -1.04 11.14
C GLU A 209 -1.36 0.41 11.30
N ILE A 210 -2.30 1.35 11.15
CA ILE A 210 -2.09 2.78 11.38
C ILE A 210 -1.61 3.05 12.81
N ASN A 211 -2.22 2.41 13.81
CA ASN A 211 -1.85 2.63 15.21
C ASN A 211 -0.52 1.99 15.58
N ASP A 212 -0.27 0.75 15.14
CA ASP A 212 0.96 0.06 15.44
C ASP A 212 2.16 0.70 14.74
N SER A 213 2.00 1.16 13.50
CA SER A 213 3.06 1.90 12.81
C SER A 213 3.39 3.22 13.50
N MET A 214 2.40 3.96 14.01
CA MET A 214 2.66 5.17 14.80
C MET A 214 3.39 4.85 16.12
N ARG A 215 3.02 3.76 16.78
CA ARG A 215 3.74 3.28 17.97
C ARG A 215 5.20 2.93 17.64
N VAL A 216 5.41 2.15 16.58
CA VAL A 216 6.75 1.81 16.10
C VAL A 216 7.52 3.07 15.70
N PHE A 217 6.90 4.05 15.04
CA PHE A 217 7.54 5.32 14.73
C PHE A 217 8.05 6.01 15.99
N ASN A 218 7.23 6.10 17.04
CA ASN A 218 7.62 6.76 18.30
C ASN A 218 8.75 6.02 19.05
N GLU A 219 8.74 4.69 19.00
CA GLU A 219 9.73 3.86 19.69
C GLU A 219 11.05 3.74 18.91
N ASN A 220 10.96 3.71 17.57
CA ASN A 220 12.08 3.49 16.68
C ASN A 220 13.15 4.59 16.82
N LYS A 221 14.41 4.17 16.99
CA LYS A 221 15.57 5.07 17.15
C LYS A 221 16.33 5.31 15.86
N THR A 222 16.02 4.57 14.80
CA THR A 222 16.61 4.80 13.49
C THR A 222 15.99 6.03 12.82
N ARG A 223 16.74 6.63 11.89
CA ARG A 223 16.31 7.83 11.18
C ARG A 223 15.19 7.51 10.18
N GLU A 224 15.25 6.35 9.56
CA GLU A 224 14.28 5.89 8.56
C GLU A 224 13.31 4.88 9.16
N MET A 225 12.04 4.98 8.77
CA MET A 225 11.01 4.01 9.08
C MET A 225 10.20 3.72 7.83
N LEU A 226 10.24 2.48 7.38
CA LEU A 226 9.39 1.95 6.31
C LEU A 226 8.24 1.15 6.95
N ALA A 227 7.02 1.53 6.59
CA ALA A 227 5.80 0.88 7.02
C ALA A 227 4.99 0.42 5.81
N TYR A 228 4.60 -0.85 5.78
CA TYR A 228 3.74 -1.42 4.75
C TYR A 228 2.38 -1.79 5.32
N TYR A 229 1.29 -1.36 4.66
CA TYR A 229 -0.09 -1.61 5.07
C TYR A 229 -0.81 -2.54 4.10
N VAL A 230 -0.73 -3.85 4.37
CA VAL A 230 -1.31 -4.90 3.51
C VAL A 230 -2.85 -4.77 3.48
N SER A 231 -3.47 -4.48 4.62
CA SER A 231 -4.94 -4.46 4.71
C SER A 231 -5.59 -3.35 3.90
N SER A 232 -4.81 -2.37 3.43
CA SER A 232 -5.30 -1.30 2.57
C SER A 232 -5.77 -1.79 1.19
N ALA A 233 -5.20 -2.88 0.66
CA ALA A 233 -5.74 -3.57 -0.51
C ALA A 233 -7.05 -4.31 -0.21
N GLY A 234 -7.17 -4.89 1.00
CA GLY A 234 -8.42 -5.50 1.46
C GLY A 234 -9.56 -4.47 1.53
N VAL A 235 -9.29 -3.27 2.06
CA VAL A 235 -10.27 -2.16 2.07
C VAL A 235 -10.61 -1.74 0.64
N SER A 236 -9.60 -1.59 -0.23
CA SER A 236 -9.78 -1.24 -1.64
C SER A 236 -10.65 -2.25 -2.39
N THR A 237 -10.43 -3.54 -2.15
CA THR A 237 -11.19 -4.62 -2.78
C THR A 237 -12.65 -4.61 -2.32
N ALA A 238 -12.91 -4.32 -1.04
CA ALA A 238 -14.25 -4.32 -0.47
C ALA A 238 -15.06 -3.07 -0.83
N GLU A 239 -14.42 -1.90 -0.89
CA GLU A 239 -15.12 -0.60 -0.95
C GLU A 239 -14.71 0.28 -2.15
N GLY A 240 -13.77 -0.19 -2.99
CA GLY A 240 -13.26 0.55 -4.13
C GLY A 240 -12.59 1.87 -3.75
N ALA A 241 -12.75 2.88 -4.61
CA ALA A 241 -12.16 4.21 -4.42
C ALA A 241 -12.57 4.90 -3.10
N ALA A 242 -13.80 4.67 -2.64
CA ALA A 242 -14.28 5.25 -1.38
C ALA A 242 -13.52 4.70 -0.16
N GLY A 243 -13.20 3.39 -0.18
CA GLY A 243 -12.34 2.77 0.82
C GLY A 243 -10.93 3.34 0.82
N GLN A 244 -10.36 3.56 -0.37
CA GLN A 244 -9.05 4.19 -0.51
C GLN A 244 -9.02 5.62 0.05
N VAL A 245 -10.03 6.44 -0.22
CA VAL A 245 -10.14 7.78 0.37
C VAL A 245 -10.16 7.71 1.90
N ARG A 246 -10.97 6.82 2.49
CA ARG A 246 -11.00 6.60 3.95
C ARG A 246 -9.65 6.17 4.53
N CYS A 247 -8.91 5.35 3.80
CA CYS A 247 -7.55 4.99 4.18
C CYS A 247 -6.63 6.22 4.14
N LEU A 248 -6.66 7.02 3.07
CA LEU A 248 -5.84 8.23 2.93
C LEU A 248 -6.15 9.27 4.02
N GLU A 249 -7.39 9.41 4.46
CA GLU A 249 -7.75 10.25 5.61
C GLU A 249 -7.01 9.82 6.89
N LYS A 250 -6.89 8.51 7.14
CA LYS A 250 -6.12 7.99 8.28
C LYS A 250 -4.62 8.19 8.11
N VAL A 251 -4.10 8.06 6.89
CA VAL A 251 -2.71 8.39 6.58
C VAL A 251 -2.45 9.87 6.82
N GLU A 252 -3.34 10.77 6.41
CA GLU A 252 -3.23 12.20 6.67
C GLU A 252 -3.18 12.50 8.17
N GLN A 253 -4.05 11.88 8.98
CA GLN A 253 -3.98 12.00 10.44
C GLN A 253 -2.63 11.54 11.00
N LEU A 254 -2.15 10.37 10.57
CA LEU A 254 -0.85 9.83 11.01
C LEU A 254 0.30 10.77 10.60
N VAL A 255 0.30 11.26 9.37
CA VAL A 255 1.32 12.18 8.83
C VAL A 255 1.31 13.49 9.61
N ASN A 256 0.14 14.10 9.80
CA ASN A 256 0.03 15.34 10.57
C ASN A 256 0.48 15.14 12.02
N GLN A 257 0.17 13.98 12.62
CA GLN A 257 0.66 13.64 13.94
C GLN A 257 2.18 13.53 13.98
N ALA A 258 2.79 12.83 13.02
CA ALA A 258 4.24 12.68 12.95
C ALA A 258 4.93 14.05 12.78
N VAL A 259 4.41 14.92 11.92
CA VAL A 259 4.91 16.29 11.75
C VAL A 259 4.79 17.09 13.04
N TRP A 260 3.63 17.03 13.69
CA TRP A 260 3.39 17.72 14.96
C TRP A 260 4.35 17.25 16.07
N GLN A 261 4.42 15.93 16.32
CA GLN A 261 5.24 15.34 17.39
C GLN A 261 6.74 15.56 17.19
N THR A 262 7.18 15.62 15.94
CA THR A 262 8.60 15.85 15.61
C THR A 262 8.95 17.33 15.44
N GLN A 263 8.00 18.24 15.65
CA GLN A 263 8.22 19.68 15.45
C GLN A 263 8.68 20.00 14.02
N GLY A 264 8.09 19.34 13.03
CA GLY A 264 8.48 19.44 11.62
C GLY A 264 9.72 18.64 11.23
N LYS A 265 10.42 17.98 12.16
CA LYS A 265 11.66 17.21 11.90
C LYS A 265 11.38 15.79 11.38
N VAL A 266 10.45 15.69 10.43
CA VAL A 266 10.16 14.46 9.69
C VAL A 266 9.93 14.80 8.22
N LYS A 267 10.49 13.98 7.34
CA LYS A 267 10.16 13.94 5.91
C LYS A 267 9.28 12.73 5.67
N VAL A 268 8.32 12.87 4.78
CA VAL A 268 7.31 11.84 4.52
C VAL A 268 7.35 11.46 3.05
N THR A 269 7.39 10.16 2.79
CA THR A 269 7.17 9.59 1.45
C THR A 269 6.01 8.63 1.54
N ILE A 270 5.04 8.79 0.66
CA ILE A 270 3.92 7.86 0.49
C ILE A 270 4.04 7.29 -0.91
N LEU A 271 4.03 5.97 -1.02
CA LEU A 271 4.04 5.27 -2.28
C LEU A 271 3.04 4.11 -2.24
N SER A 272 2.81 3.53 -3.41
CA SER A 272 2.08 2.28 -3.56
C SER A 272 2.88 1.35 -4.44
N ASP A 273 2.73 0.05 -4.19
CA ASP A 273 3.33 -1.02 -4.98
C ASP A 273 2.72 -1.10 -6.38
N HIS A 274 1.39 -1.01 -6.48
CA HIS A 274 0.68 -1.01 -7.76
C HIS A 274 -0.66 -0.26 -7.68
N GLY A 275 -1.34 -0.14 -8.83
CA GLY A 275 -2.68 0.43 -8.89
C GLY A 275 -3.77 -0.53 -8.39
N HIS A 276 -5.03 -0.12 -8.57
CA HIS A 276 -6.20 -0.96 -8.30
C HIS A 276 -7.25 -0.75 -9.39
N SER A 277 -7.81 -1.84 -9.90
CA SER A 277 -8.97 -1.78 -10.80
C SER A 277 -10.24 -1.93 -9.97
N TYR A 278 -11.22 -1.06 -10.17
CA TYR A 278 -12.55 -1.18 -9.55
C TYR A 278 -13.53 -2.00 -10.41
N THR A 279 -13.01 -2.68 -11.43
CA THR A 279 -13.83 -3.51 -12.32
C THR A 279 -14.09 -4.86 -11.66
N PRO A 280 -15.35 -5.32 -11.58
CA PRO A 280 -15.64 -6.66 -11.10
C PRO A 280 -14.88 -7.72 -11.89
N GLY A 281 -14.16 -8.59 -11.17
CA GLY A 281 -13.43 -9.70 -11.77
C GLY A 281 -14.38 -10.69 -12.45
N LYS A 282 -14.01 -11.12 -13.65
CA LYS A 282 -14.69 -12.22 -14.36
C LYS A 282 -13.72 -13.38 -14.48
N ARG A 283 -14.16 -14.56 -14.05
CA ARG A 283 -13.37 -15.78 -14.22
C ARG A 283 -13.30 -16.13 -15.70
N ILE A 284 -12.08 -16.35 -16.19
CA ILE A 284 -11.84 -16.85 -17.55
C ILE A 284 -11.66 -18.37 -17.49
N GLU A 285 -12.28 -19.09 -18.42
CA GLU A 285 -12.20 -20.56 -18.50
C GLU A 285 -10.91 -21.05 -19.18
N LEU A 286 -9.75 -20.56 -18.73
CA LEU A 286 -8.45 -20.87 -19.34
C LEU A 286 -8.15 -22.37 -19.39
N GLU A 287 -8.56 -23.13 -18.36
CA GLU A 287 -8.33 -24.58 -18.32
C GLU A 287 -9.08 -25.32 -19.41
N LYS A 288 -10.36 -24.97 -19.61
CA LYS A 288 -11.18 -25.53 -20.68
C LYS A 288 -10.62 -25.12 -22.04
N PHE A 289 -10.29 -23.84 -22.21
CA PHE A 289 -9.67 -23.34 -23.44
C PHE A 289 -8.38 -24.11 -23.80
N LEU A 290 -7.49 -24.31 -22.81
CA LEU A 290 -6.24 -25.05 -22.99
C LEU A 290 -6.51 -26.51 -23.35
N ALA A 291 -7.45 -27.17 -22.69
CA ALA A 291 -7.83 -28.55 -23.00
C ALA A 291 -8.40 -28.68 -24.43
N ASP A 292 -9.27 -27.76 -24.85
CA ASP A 292 -9.86 -27.73 -26.20
C ASP A 292 -8.78 -27.50 -27.28
N LYS A 293 -7.66 -26.86 -26.91
CA LYS A 293 -6.45 -26.68 -27.75
C LYS A 293 -5.46 -27.85 -27.68
N GLY A 294 -5.77 -28.90 -26.93
CA GLY A 294 -4.93 -30.08 -26.77
C GLY A 294 -3.75 -29.92 -25.81
N TRP A 295 -3.72 -28.85 -25.01
CA TRP A 295 -2.75 -28.72 -23.91
C TRP A 295 -3.14 -29.62 -22.75
N ARG A 296 -2.13 -30.18 -22.07
CA ARG A 296 -2.32 -31.01 -20.88
C ARG A 296 -1.87 -30.24 -19.65
N LEU A 297 -2.84 -29.85 -18.82
CA LEU A 297 -2.56 -29.38 -17.47
C LEU A 297 -1.83 -30.49 -16.68
N ALA A 298 -0.69 -30.15 -16.13
CA ALA A 298 0.14 -31.07 -15.35
C ALA A 298 0.88 -30.32 -14.24
N ASP A 299 1.45 -31.06 -13.28
CA ASP A 299 2.31 -30.50 -12.22
C ASP A 299 3.80 -30.49 -12.62
N LYS A 300 4.12 -31.14 -13.74
CA LYS A 300 5.46 -31.32 -14.30
C LYS A 300 5.42 -31.20 -15.81
N LEU A 301 6.56 -30.86 -16.40
CA LEU A 301 6.73 -30.78 -17.85
C LEU A 301 7.46 -32.02 -18.33
N ASP A 302 6.72 -33.06 -18.73
CA ASP A 302 7.29 -34.35 -19.17
C ASP A 302 7.07 -34.60 -20.67
N LYS A 303 5.97 -34.10 -21.24
CA LYS A 303 5.63 -34.19 -22.67
C LYS A 303 5.57 -32.80 -23.33
N PRO A 304 5.58 -32.71 -24.67
CA PRO A 304 5.68 -31.41 -25.36
C PRO A 304 4.51 -30.45 -25.11
N LYS A 305 3.28 -30.98 -24.96
CA LYS A 305 2.05 -30.20 -24.73
C LYS A 305 1.70 -30.05 -23.24
N ASP A 306 2.68 -30.22 -22.36
CA ASP A 306 2.46 -30.04 -20.94
C ASP A 306 2.48 -28.56 -20.61
N VAL A 307 1.56 -28.18 -19.73
CA VAL A 307 1.48 -26.84 -19.18
C VAL A 307 1.26 -26.94 -17.68
N VAL A 308 2.17 -26.35 -16.92
CA VAL A 308 2.01 -26.17 -15.49
C VAL A 308 1.35 -24.81 -15.29
N TYR A 309 0.16 -24.80 -14.73
CA TYR A 309 -0.57 -23.59 -14.40
C TYR A 309 -0.40 -23.28 -12.91
N VAL A 310 0.24 -22.15 -12.60
CA VAL A 310 0.39 -21.64 -11.24
C VAL A 310 -0.93 -20.99 -10.82
N ARG A 311 -1.67 -21.65 -9.95
CA ARG A 311 -3.00 -21.20 -9.47
C ARG A 311 -2.89 -20.53 -8.11
N PHE A 312 -2.12 -19.47 -8.04
CA PHE A 312 -1.91 -18.68 -6.83
C PHE A 312 -2.16 -17.21 -7.16
N GLY A 313 -2.74 -16.46 -6.23
CA GLY A 313 -3.01 -15.01 -6.35
C GLY A 313 -3.64 -14.52 -7.68
N LEU A 314 -4.35 -15.38 -8.40
CA LEU A 314 -4.91 -15.08 -9.71
C LEU A 314 -6.01 -14.02 -9.61
N VAL A 315 -5.73 -12.81 -10.11
CA VAL A 315 -6.74 -11.77 -10.33
C VAL A 315 -6.77 -11.39 -11.81
N THR A 316 -5.79 -10.60 -12.27
CA THR A 316 -5.65 -10.13 -13.67
C THR A 316 -4.39 -10.66 -14.35
N TYR A 317 -3.73 -11.63 -13.73
CA TYR A 317 -2.51 -12.27 -14.20
C TYR A 317 -2.64 -13.79 -14.06
N ALA A 318 -2.07 -14.54 -15.00
CA ALA A 318 -1.96 -15.99 -14.95
C ALA A 318 -0.58 -16.42 -15.44
N SER A 319 0.10 -17.25 -14.65
CA SER A 319 1.44 -17.76 -14.96
C SER A 319 1.39 -19.21 -15.43
N PHE A 320 2.08 -19.49 -16.53
CA PHE A 320 2.20 -20.83 -17.10
C PHE A 320 3.66 -21.17 -17.34
N ALA A 321 4.06 -22.40 -17.02
CA ALA A 321 5.31 -22.98 -17.49
C ALA A 321 5.03 -24.04 -18.56
N THR A 322 5.82 -24.07 -19.62
CA THR A 322 5.71 -25.05 -20.71
C THR A 322 7.05 -25.18 -21.46
N ARG A 323 7.19 -26.24 -22.25
CA ARG A 323 8.31 -26.42 -23.20
C ARG A 323 8.08 -25.75 -24.54
N GLN A 324 6.87 -25.25 -24.81
CA GLN A 324 6.47 -24.60 -26.06
C GLN A 324 5.87 -23.20 -25.78
N PRO A 325 6.66 -22.26 -25.20
CA PRO A 325 6.13 -20.98 -24.72
C PRO A 325 5.55 -20.11 -25.84
N ASP A 326 6.14 -20.16 -27.02
CA ASP A 326 5.68 -19.47 -28.23
C ASP A 326 4.29 -19.94 -28.68
N THR A 327 4.10 -21.26 -28.76
CA THR A 327 2.85 -21.88 -29.19
C THR A 327 1.77 -21.68 -28.15
N LEU A 328 2.11 -21.82 -26.86
CA LEU A 328 1.17 -21.60 -25.76
C LEU A 328 0.72 -20.14 -25.70
N ALA A 329 1.64 -19.18 -25.81
CA ALA A 329 1.29 -17.76 -25.82
C ALA A 329 0.41 -17.39 -27.03
N ALA A 330 0.69 -17.96 -28.21
CA ALA A 330 -0.13 -17.73 -29.41
C ALA A 330 -1.54 -18.32 -29.32
N ASP A 331 -1.73 -19.42 -28.57
CA ASP A 331 -3.06 -19.93 -28.25
C ASP A 331 -3.73 -19.05 -27.18
N LEU A 332 -3.06 -18.74 -26.07
CA LEU A 332 -3.61 -17.95 -24.97
C LEU A 332 -4.04 -16.55 -25.42
N ALA A 333 -3.30 -15.89 -26.33
CA ALA A 333 -3.67 -14.58 -26.88
C ALA A 333 -5.00 -14.59 -27.66
N LYS A 334 -5.53 -15.77 -28.00
CA LYS A 334 -6.83 -15.96 -28.65
C LYS A 334 -7.94 -16.34 -27.68
N ALA A 335 -7.63 -16.56 -26.40
CA ALA A 335 -8.63 -16.88 -25.40
C ALA A 335 -9.45 -15.63 -25.05
N ASP A 336 -10.76 -15.77 -24.97
CA ASP A 336 -11.64 -14.68 -24.58
C ASP A 336 -11.29 -14.20 -23.15
N GLY A 337 -11.09 -12.88 -23.01
CA GLY A 337 -10.67 -12.25 -21.75
C GLY A 337 -9.16 -12.14 -21.56
N VAL A 338 -8.33 -12.73 -22.43
CA VAL A 338 -6.88 -12.49 -22.42
C VAL A 338 -6.56 -11.28 -23.30
N GLU A 339 -6.06 -10.22 -22.69
CA GLU A 339 -5.62 -9.02 -23.41
C GLU A 339 -4.24 -9.22 -24.04
N LEU A 340 -3.32 -9.81 -23.29
CA LEU A 340 -1.93 -10.03 -23.67
C LEU A 340 -1.43 -11.37 -23.14
N ALA A 341 -0.62 -12.06 -23.94
CA ALA A 341 0.23 -13.16 -23.52
C ALA A 341 1.68 -12.78 -23.77
N SER A 342 2.59 -13.16 -22.88
CA SER A 342 4.01 -12.90 -23.07
C SER A 342 4.86 -14.07 -22.62
N TYR A 343 6.04 -14.20 -23.21
CA TYR A 343 7.02 -15.20 -22.83
C TYR A 343 8.45 -14.70 -23.00
N ALA A 344 9.35 -15.23 -22.19
CA ALA A 344 10.78 -14.95 -22.31
C ALA A 344 11.35 -15.64 -23.57
N GLN A 345 12.02 -14.86 -24.41
CA GLN A 345 12.70 -15.34 -25.61
C GLN A 345 14.16 -14.87 -25.57
N CYS A 346 15.04 -15.70 -25.02
CA CYS A 346 16.46 -15.38 -24.80
C CYS A 346 16.64 -14.08 -23.99
N ASP A 347 17.13 -13.01 -24.62
CA ASP A 347 17.39 -11.69 -24.06
C ASP A 347 16.21 -10.70 -24.23
N ALA A 348 15.08 -11.19 -24.70
CA ALA A 348 13.89 -10.43 -25.04
C ALA A 348 12.62 -11.01 -24.41
N VAL A 349 11.55 -10.22 -24.45
CA VAL A 349 10.20 -10.68 -24.14
C VAL A 349 9.35 -10.55 -25.40
N ALA A 350 8.79 -11.66 -25.85
CA ALA A 350 7.77 -11.65 -26.89
C ALA A 350 6.41 -11.35 -26.25
N VAL A 351 5.66 -10.45 -26.85
CA VAL A 351 4.32 -10.02 -26.41
C VAL A 351 3.35 -10.23 -27.55
N LEU A 352 2.25 -10.92 -27.28
CA LEU A 352 1.21 -11.27 -28.22
C LEU A 352 -0.12 -10.75 -27.72
N SER A 353 -0.90 -10.16 -28.62
CA SER A 353 -2.31 -9.86 -28.42
C SER A 353 -3.13 -10.57 -29.50
N LYS A 354 -4.45 -10.39 -29.47
CA LYS A 354 -5.33 -10.86 -30.54
C LYS A 354 -5.02 -10.22 -31.90
N ASP A 355 -4.51 -8.99 -31.88
CA ASP A 355 -4.40 -8.12 -33.06
C ASP A 355 -2.94 -7.91 -33.53
N GLY A 356 -1.95 -8.44 -32.80
CA GLY A 356 -0.56 -8.26 -33.18
C GLY A 356 0.44 -8.90 -32.24
N GLN A 357 1.71 -8.71 -32.56
CA GLN A 357 2.83 -9.22 -31.78
C GLN A 357 3.95 -8.19 -31.77
N ALA A 358 4.74 -8.20 -30.70
CA ALA A 358 5.90 -7.34 -30.55
C ALA A 358 7.00 -8.03 -29.76
N THR A 359 8.22 -7.52 -29.90
CA THR A 359 9.35 -7.93 -29.08
C THR A 359 9.84 -6.75 -28.25
N ILE A 360 10.03 -6.97 -26.95
CA ILE A 360 10.65 -6.00 -26.03
C ILE A 360 12.08 -6.45 -25.77
N ARG A 361 13.04 -5.59 -26.11
CA ARG A 361 14.48 -5.83 -25.89
C ARG A 361 15.07 -4.80 -24.97
N ARG A 362 16.02 -5.21 -24.12
CA ARG A 362 16.82 -4.26 -23.35
C ARG A 362 17.97 -3.72 -24.22
N LYS A 363 18.14 -2.40 -24.24
CA LYS A 363 19.24 -1.69 -24.90
C LYS A 363 19.91 -0.75 -23.88
N GLY A 364 20.95 -1.25 -23.22
CA GLY A 364 21.58 -0.54 -22.09
C GLY A 364 20.62 -0.42 -20.91
N GLU A 365 20.32 0.81 -20.50
CA GLU A 365 19.37 1.12 -19.43
C GLU A 365 17.93 1.36 -19.93
N ARG A 366 17.70 1.23 -21.24
CA ARG A 366 16.39 1.46 -21.85
C ARG A 366 15.80 0.17 -22.40
N TYR A 367 14.49 0.17 -22.59
CA TYR A 367 13.79 -0.88 -23.32
C TYR A 367 13.38 -0.36 -24.70
N LYS A 368 13.48 -1.22 -25.72
CA LYS A 368 13.02 -0.97 -27.08
C LYS A 368 11.83 -1.88 -27.36
N TYR A 369 10.74 -1.29 -27.82
CA TYR A 369 9.56 -1.98 -28.34
C TYR A 369 9.68 -2.09 -29.86
N GLU A 370 9.57 -3.31 -30.39
CA GLU A 370 9.66 -3.61 -31.82
C GLU A 370 8.39 -4.36 -32.25
N PRO A 371 7.39 -3.69 -32.84
CA PRO A 371 6.22 -4.37 -33.36
C PRO A 371 6.62 -5.23 -34.56
N SER A 372 6.08 -6.44 -34.67
CA SER A 372 6.22 -7.20 -35.90
C SER A 372 5.24 -6.66 -36.95
N ALA A 373 5.68 -6.60 -38.19
CA ALA A 373 4.89 -6.18 -39.34
C ALA A 373 3.74 -7.13 -39.67
#